data_AF-A0A3R6IGZ9-F1
#
_entry.id   AF-A0A3R6IGZ9-F1
#
_cell.length_a   1.000
_cell.length_b   1.000
_cell.length_c   1.000
_cell.angle_alpha   90.00
_cell.angle_beta   90.00
_cell.angle_gamma   90.00
#
_symmetry.space_group_name_H-M   'P 1'
#
loop_
_entity.id
_entity.type
_entity.pdbx_description
1 polymer ?
#
loop_
_entity_poly.entity_id
_entity_poly.type
_entity_poly.pdbx_seq_one_letter_code
_entity_poly.pdbx_strand_id
1 'polypeptide(L)'
;MTIPFNRDCVVVYTLLISYLNPAQILTYIVPSALLPYTYILSMYISTMLAGIYGYRIGNIFTKNNMLCTIASILFAYSGYISLWGQQPLFGSAYSLMIVYTYYLLKCKFEDLREELKLLLSLCLISWTGYYFLYMAGIFSALYLLIYGLYKKENARTIVRKLLHLLRAGLLTVLLCAFSLLPNLYTFTQSTRSTNISSNVAVNFLYDIKYLITDSARLLSSNLLRIGNDYTGAYNYYEGTILWCSLLSIMMLISCLFFRGNHKKRIIFCYAL
;
A
#
# COMPACT_ATOMS: atom_id res chain seq x y z
N MET A 1 -39.28 29.42 11.36
CA MET A 1 -38.84 29.44 9.95
C MET A 1 -37.64 28.51 9.84
N THR A 2 -37.91 27.22 9.78
CA THR A 2 -36.91 26.14 9.71
C THR A 2 -36.54 25.94 8.25
N ILE A 3 -35.36 26.45 7.87
CA ILE A 3 -34.78 26.21 6.55
C ILE A 3 -34.49 24.70 6.47
N PRO A 4 -35.04 23.96 5.49
CA PRO A 4 -34.75 22.55 5.36
C PRO A 4 -33.31 22.42 4.86
N PHE A 5 -32.40 22.00 5.73
CA PHE A 5 -31.05 21.63 5.37
C PHE A 5 -31.13 20.36 4.51
N ASN A 6 -30.95 20.52 3.20
CA ASN A 6 -31.14 19.48 2.20
C ASN A 6 -30.11 18.35 2.40
N ARG A 7 -30.54 17.21 2.97
CA ARG A 7 -29.69 16.03 3.22
C ARG A 7 -29.08 15.48 1.92
N ASP A 8 -29.74 15.70 0.79
CA ASP A 8 -29.32 15.18 -0.52
C ASP A 8 -28.07 15.88 -1.05
N CYS A 9 -27.90 17.18 -0.78
CA CYS A 9 -26.68 17.89 -1.18
C CYS A 9 -25.46 17.36 -0.41
N VAL A 10 -25.58 17.12 0.90
CA VAL A 10 -24.46 16.64 1.71
C VAL A 10 -23.98 15.28 1.24
N VAL A 11 -24.90 14.35 0.93
CA VAL A 11 -24.58 12.99 0.46
C VAL A 11 -23.82 13.01 -0.87
N VAL A 12 -24.26 13.82 -1.84
CA VAL A 12 -23.59 13.95 -3.15
C VAL A 12 -22.20 14.57 -3.02
N TYR A 13 -22.03 15.59 -2.18
CA TYR A 13 -20.72 16.18 -1.91
C TYR A 13 -19.78 15.22 -1.15
N THR A 14 -20.27 14.46 -0.17
CA THR A 14 -19.46 13.46 0.54
C THR A 14 -19.02 12.31 -0.37
N LEU A 15 -19.88 11.82 -1.28
CA LEU A 15 -19.51 10.77 -2.22
C LEU A 15 -18.46 11.25 -3.21
N LEU A 16 -18.63 12.44 -3.80
CA LEU A 16 -17.67 12.99 -4.77
C LEU A 16 -16.27 13.20 -4.15
N ILE A 17 -16.22 13.65 -2.89
CA ILE A 17 -14.97 13.90 -2.17
C ILE A 17 -14.30 12.60 -1.71
N SER A 18 -15.08 11.57 -1.36
CA SER A 18 -14.57 10.24 -1.01
C SER A 18 -13.88 9.52 -2.16
N TYR A 19 -14.17 9.90 -3.42
CA TYR A 19 -13.54 9.32 -4.62
C TYR A 19 -12.43 10.18 -5.21
N LEU A 20 -12.14 11.38 -4.68
CA LEU A 20 -11.05 12.26 -5.15
C LEU A 20 -9.68 11.59 -4.99
N ASN A 21 -9.32 10.79 -5.99
CA ASN A 21 -8.05 10.11 -6.06
C ASN A 21 -7.10 10.95 -6.93
N PRO A 22 -5.94 11.37 -6.42
CA PRO A 22 -5.01 12.22 -7.15
C PRO A 22 -4.51 11.57 -8.45
N ALA A 23 -4.43 10.24 -8.50
CA ALA A 23 -4.03 9.51 -9.71
C ALA A 23 -5.14 9.44 -10.77
N GLN A 24 -6.38 9.80 -10.43
CA GLN A 24 -7.55 9.74 -11.30
C GLN A 24 -8.13 11.13 -11.59
N ILE A 25 -7.40 12.21 -11.34
CA ILE A 25 -7.86 13.58 -11.64
C ILE A 25 -8.33 13.71 -13.11
N LEU A 26 -7.70 12.99 -14.03
CA LEU A 26 -8.07 12.97 -15.45
C LEU A 26 -9.47 12.40 -15.71
N THR A 27 -9.97 11.47 -14.90
CA THR A 27 -11.31 10.89 -15.09
C THR A 27 -12.41 11.87 -14.68
N TYR A 28 -12.09 12.85 -13.82
CA TYR A 28 -13.05 13.88 -13.37
C TYR A 28 -13.21 15.05 -14.33
N ILE A 29 -12.22 15.31 -15.19
CA ILE A 29 -12.19 16.46 -16.10
C ILE A 29 -12.87 16.14 -17.45
N VAL A 30 -12.85 14.86 -17.83
CA VAL A 30 -13.18 14.42 -19.18
C VAL A 30 -14.66 13.97 -19.28
N PRO A 31 -15.37 14.25 -20.39
CA PRO A 31 -16.75 13.83 -20.57
C PRO A 31 -16.94 12.30 -20.52
N SER A 32 -18.14 11.87 -20.13
CA SER A 32 -18.49 10.47 -19.83
C SER A 32 -18.15 9.48 -20.96
N ALA A 33 -18.25 9.90 -22.21
CA ALA A 33 -17.93 9.08 -23.39
C ALA A 33 -16.45 8.62 -23.46
N LEU A 34 -15.54 9.36 -22.83
CA LEU A 34 -14.10 9.10 -22.86
C LEU A 34 -13.57 8.46 -21.56
N LEU A 35 -14.46 8.15 -20.61
CA LEU A 35 -14.09 7.56 -19.31
C LEU A 35 -13.22 6.29 -19.45
N PRO A 36 -13.54 5.31 -20.33
CA PRO A 36 -12.72 4.09 -20.46
C PRO A 36 -11.26 4.38 -20.82
N TYR A 37 -11.03 5.34 -21.72
CA TYR A 37 -9.69 5.75 -22.13
C TYR A 37 -8.94 6.44 -20.99
N THR A 38 -9.62 7.30 -20.23
CA THR A 38 -9.00 7.97 -19.07
C THR A 38 -8.65 7.02 -17.94
N TYR A 39 -9.44 5.94 -17.74
CA TYR A 39 -9.10 4.89 -16.77
C TYR A 39 -7.84 4.13 -17.18
N ILE A 40 -7.75 3.70 -18.45
CA ILE A 40 -6.55 3.02 -18.97
C ILE A 40 -5.32 3.92 -18.82
N LEU A 41 -5.46 5.20 -19.17
CA LEU A 41 -4.38 6.18 -19.04
C LEU A 41 -3.95 6.38 -17.58
N SER A 42 -4.90 6.51 -16.65
CA SER A 42 -4.61 6.68 -15.21
C SER A 42 -3.86 5.48 -14.62
N MET A 43 -4.23 4.27 -15.05
CA MET A 43 -3.58 3.04 -14.65
C MET A 43 -2.19 2.93 -15.25
N TYR A 44 -2.03 3.28 -16.52
CA TYR A 44 -0.73 3.32 -17.18
C TYR A 44 0.23 4.32 -16.51
N ILE A 45 -0.24 5.52 -16.17
CA ILE A 45 0.56 6.51 -15.43
C ILE A 45 0.95 5.96 -14.05
N SER A 46 0.02 5.30 -13.36
CA SER A 46 0.27 4.71 -12.04
C SER A 46 1.33 3.60 -12.11
N THR A 47 1.27 2.70 -13.11
CA THR A 47 2.28 1.65 -13.28
C THR A 47 3.63 2.20 -13.73
N MET A 48 3.66 3.25 -14.57
CA MET A 48 4.90 3.96 -14.89
C MET A 48 5.55 4.60 -13.65
N LEU A 49 4.75 5.24 -12.79
CA LEU A 49 5.25 5.81 -11.53
C LEU A 49 5.84 4.72 -10.64
N ALA A 50 5.17 3.57 -10.51
CA ALA A 50 5.70 2.42 -9.78
C ALA A 50 7.06 1.96 -10.33
N GLY A 51 7.21 1.87 -11.65
CA GLY A 51 8.49 1.50 -12.29
C GLY A 51 9.59 2.54 -12.07
N ILE A 52 9.31 3.83 -12.31
CA ILE A 52 10.29 4.92 -12.14
C ILE A 52 10.81 4.97 -10.70
N TYR A 53 9.92 4.91 -9.71
CA TYR A 53 10.33 4.93 -8.31
C TYR A 53 10.93 3.60 -7.87
N GLY A 54 10.51 2.47 -8.45
CA GLY A 54 11.17 1.17 -8.29
C GLY A 54 12.63 1.19 -8.74
N TYR A 55 12.92 1.79 -9.90
CA TYR A 55 14.29 2.02 -10.38
C TYR A 55 15.10 2.86 -9.37
N ARG A 56 14.50 3.96 -8.88
CA ARG A 56 15.16 4.86 -7.92
C ARG A 56 15.45 4.17 -6.60
N ILE A 57 14.55 3.32 -6.12
CA ILE A 57 14.77 2.49 -4.93
C ILE A 57 15.92 1.49 -5.19
N GLY A 58 15.90 0.79 -6.33
CA GLY A 58 16.98 -0.12 -6.72
C GLY A 58 18.35 0.58 -6.76
N ASN A 59 18.39 1.84 -7.18
CA ASN A 59 19.61 2.64 -7.24
C ASN A 59 20.16 2.99 -5.85
N ILE A 60 19.31 3.15 -4.83
CA ILE A 60 19.75 3.37 -3.44
C ILE A 60 20.61 2.18 -2.95
N PHE A 61 20.25 0.95 -3.34
CA PHE A 61 20.89 -0.26 -2.84
C PHE A 61 22.02 -0.81 -3.72
N THR A 62 21.81 -0.87 -5.04
CA THR A 62 22.68 -1.63 -5.94
C THR A 62 23.67 -0.76 -6.71
N LYS A 63 23.30 0.49 -7.03
CA LYS A 63 24.04 1.41 -7.94
C LYS A 63 24.42 0.81 -9.30
N ASN A 64 23.80 -0.31 -9.68
CA ASN A 64 24.03 -0.99 -10.94
C ASN A 64 22.79 -0.84 -11.83
N ASN A 65 22.98 -0.28 -13.01
CA ASN A 65 21.88 0.02 -13.94
C ASN A 65 21.05 -1.22 -14.30
N MET A 66 21.67 -2.39 -14.48
CA MET A 66 20.96 -3.63 -14.81
C MET A 66 20.08 -4.13 -13.66
N LEU A 67 20.56 -4.05 -12.42
CA LEU A 67 19.75 -4.45 -11.26
C LEU A 67 18.63 -3.44 -11.00
N CYS A 68 18.85 -2.16 -11.29
CA CYS A 68 17.83 -1.13 -11.18
C CYS A 68 16.71 -1.28 -12.23
N THR A 69 17.04 -1.69 -13.46
CA THR A 69 16.02 -1.98 -14.48
C THR A 69 15.20 -3.21 -14.12
N ILE A 70 15.83 -4.27 -13.59
CA ILE A 70 15.10 -5.44 -13.08
C ILE A 70 14.16 -5.03 -11.93
N ALA A 71 14.64 -4.24 -10.97
CA ALA A 71 13.81 -3.73 -9.87
C ALA A 71 12.62 -2.91 -10.39
N SER A 72 12.83 -2.02 -11.36
CA SER A 72 11.77 -1.25 -12.02
C SER A 72 10.66 -2.15 -12.58
N ILE A 73 11.04 -3.20 -13.32
CA ILE A 73 10.11 -4.15 -13.92
C ILE A 73 9.34 -4.91 -12.84
N LEU A 74 10.02 -5.36 -11.78
CA LEU A 74 9.39 -6.07 -10.65
C LEU A 74 8.36 -5.20 -9.92
N PHE A 75 8.66 -3.92 -9.68
CA PHE A 75 7.72 -3.01 -9.02
C PHE A 75 6.56 -2.62 -9.94
N ALA A 76 6.80 -2.44 -11.24
CA ALA A 76 5.78 -2.08 -12.23
C ALA A 76 4.82 -3.24 -12.54
N TYR A 77 5.32 -4.47 -12.60
CA TYR A 77 4.55 -5.68 -12.88
C TYR A 77 4.52 -6.62 -11.68
N SER A 78 4.22 -6.06 -10.51
CA SER A 78 4.08 -6.84 -9.30
C SER A 78 2.74 -7.57 -9.27
N GLY A 79 2.67 -8.58 -8.41
CA GLY A 79 1.45 -9.35 -8.30
C GLY A 79 0.25 -8.60 -7.77
N TYR A 80 0.51 -7.60 -6.95
CA TYR A 80 -0.50 -6.67 -6.49
C TYR A 80 -1.12 -5.89 -7.64
N ILE A 81 -0.32 -5.34 -8.56
CA ILE A 81 -0.85 -4.60 -9.73
C ILE A 81 -1.64 -5.54 -10.64
N SER A 82 -1.19 -6.77 -10.87
CA SER A 82 -1.89 -7.68 -11.78
C SER A 82 -3.29 -8.06 -11.30
N LEU A 83 -3.50 -8.14 -9.98
CA LEU A 83 -4.75 -8.60 -9.39
C LEU A 83 -5.62 -7.43 -8.92
N TRP A 84 -5.07 -6.58 -8.05
CA TRP A 84 -5.78 -5.44 -7.47
C TRP A 84 -5.67 -4.18 -8.32
N GLY A 85 -4.69 -4.08 -9.21
CA GLY A 85 -4.58 -2.95 -10.14
C GLY A 85 -5.71 -2.87 -11.16
N GLN A 86 -6.53 -3.92 -11.33
CA GLN A 86 -7.76 -3.83 -12.11
C GLN A 86 -8.75 -2.83 -11.50
N GLN A 87 -8.72 -2.67 -10.18
CA GLN A 87 -9.48 -1.65 -9.48
C GLN A 87 -8.65 -0.36 -9.38
N PRO A 88 -9.12 0.76 -9.97
CA PRO A 88 -8.36 2.00 -10.06
C PRO A 88 -7.87 2.54 -8.70
N LEU A 89 -8.65 2.34 -7.63
CA LEU A 89 -8.29 2.77 -6.27
C LEU A 89 -7.06 2.04 -5.73
N PHE A 90 -7.01 0.72 -5.87
CA PHE A 90 -5.90 -0.10 -5.36
C PHE A 90 -4.64 0.07 -6.21
N GLY A 91 -4.78 0.16 -7.54
CA GLY A 91 -3.64 0.37 -8.45
C GLY A 91 -2.90 1.69 -8.21
N SER A 92 -3.64 2.77 -8.00
CA SER A 92 -3.08 4.09 -7.67
C SER A 92 -2.53 4.17 -6.25
N ALA A 93 -3.18 3.53 -5.27
CA ALA A 93 -2.66 3.48 -3.91
C ALA A 93 -1.30 2.76 -3.87
N TYR A 94 -1.13 1.68 -4.64
CA TYR A 94 0.13 0.96 -4.73
C TYR A 94 1.27 1.81 -5.33
N SER A 95 1.01 2.53 -6.42
CA SER A 95 2.05 3.38 -7.03
C SER A 95 2.49 4.51 -6.08
N LEU A 96 1.53 5.14 -5.39
CA LEU A 96 1.80 6.14 -4.37
C LEU A 96 2.54 5.55 -3.16
N MET A 97 2.24 4.31 -2.77
CA MET A 97 2.96 3.61 -1.70
C MET A 97 4.43 3.38 -2.06
N ILE A 98 4.76 3.07 -3.32
CA ILE A 98 6.16 2.98 -3.78
C ILE A 98 6.85 4.36 -3.70
N VAL A 99 6.16 5.42 -4.11
CA VAL A 99 6.67 6.80 -4.02
C VAL A 99 6.97 7.16 -2.56
N TYR A 100 6.05 6.84 -1.65
CA TYR A 100 6.24 7.02 -0.21
C TYR A 100 7.45 6.24 0.31
N THR A 101 7.57 4.95 -0.04
CA THR A 101 8.69 4.11 0.37
C THR A 101 10.02 4.69 -0.11
N TYR A 102 10.09 5.22 -1.33
CA TYR A 102 11.30 5.91 -1.80
C TYR A 102 11.68 7.11 -0.92
N TYR A 103 10.71 7.96 -0.57
CA TYR A 103 10.97 9.11 0.31
C TYR A 103 11.30 8.68 1.74
N LEU A 104 10.67 7.62 2.26
CA LEU A 104 11.00 7.05 3.56
C LEU A 104 12.45 6.55 3.60
N LEU A 105 12.89 5.82 2.58
CA LEU A 105 14.28 5.34 2.47
C LEU A 105 15.30 6.48 2.37
N LYS A 106 14.91 7.58 1.74
CA LYS A 106 15.78 8.76 1.58
C LYS A 106 15.78 9.67 2.81
N CYS A 107 14.67 9.72 3.53
CA CYS A 107 14.50 10.64 4.66
C CYS A 107 15.31 10.14 5.87
N LYS A 108 16.38 10.87 6.19
CA LYS A 108 17.18 10.64 7.39
C LYS A 108 16.61 11.30 8.65
N PHE A 109 15.50 12.04 8.52
CA PHE A 109 14.92 12.91 9.56
C PHE A 109 15.88 14.01 10.07
N GLU A 110 16.84 14.40 9.24
CA GLU A 110 17.78 15.50 9.51
C GLU A 110 17.40 16.76 8.72
N ASP A 111 16.87 16.59 7.51
CA ASP A 111 16.51 17.66 6.58
C ASP A 111 14.99 17.88 6.50
N LEU A 112 14.55 19.10 6.81
CA LEU A 112 13.13 19.49 6.78
C LEU A 112 12.51 19.38 5.37
N ARG A 113 13.32 19.57 4.30
CA ARG A 113 12.85 19.42 2.91
C ARG A 113 12.48 17.97 2.57
N GLU A 114 13.21 16.98 3.10
CA GLU A 114 12.90 15.57 2.83
C GLU A 114 11.74 15.10 3.73
N GLU A 115 11.61 15.64 4.94
CA GLU A 115 10.43 15.44 5.80
C GLU A 115 9.15 15.99 5.17
N LEU A 116 9.20 17.16 4.52
CA LEU A 116 8.06 17.71 3.78
C LEU A 116 7.65 16.83 2.58
N LYS A 117 8.60 16.25 1.85
CA LYS A 117 8.29 15.34 0.73
C LYS A 117 7.64 14.05 1.24
N LEU A 118 8.13 13.51 2.36
CA LEU A 118 7.50 12.38 3.05
C LEU A 118 6.05 12.72 3.43
N LEU A 119 5.84 13.87 4.10
CA LEU A 119 4.51 14.34 4.50
C LEU A 119 3.58 14.50 3.30
N LEU A 120 4.05 15.10 2.20
CA LEU A 120 3.26 15.26 0.98
C LEU A 120 2.87 13.90 0.39
N SER A 121 3.79 12.94 0.35
CA SER A 121 3.47 11.59 -0.12
C SER A 121 2.47 10.86 0.78
N LEU A 122 2.54 11.05 2.11
CA LEU A 122 1.54 10.54 3.05
C LEU A 122 0.16 11.17 2.83
N CYS A 123 0.10 12.48 2.56
CA CYS A 123 -1.16 13.16 2.22
C CYS A 123 -1.78 12.59 0.95
N LEU A 124 -0.99 12.38 -0.10
CA LEU A 124 -1.47 11.77 -1.35
C LEU A 124 -2.02 10.35 -1.15
N ILE A 125 -1.37 9.54 -0.31
CA ILE A 125 -1.86 8.20 0.05
C ILE A 125 -3.15 8.30 0.87
N SER A 126 -3.22 9.22 1.84
CA SER A 126 -4.42 9.34 2.67
C SER A 126 -5.67 9.69 1.87
N TRP A 127 -5.48 10.33 0.72
CA TRP A 127 -6.57 10.68 -0.20
C TRP A 127 -7.16 9.47 -0.92
N THR A 128 -6.39 8.39 -1.12
CA THR A 128 -6.92 7.13 -1.68
C THR A 128 -7.68 6.31 -0.64
N GLY A 129 -7.43 6.53 0.65
CA GLY A 129 -8.23 5.97 1.73
C GLY A 129 -7.50 5.84 3.06
N TYR A 130 -8.28 5.85 4.15
CA TYR A 130 -7.74 5.69 5.52
C TYR A 130 -7.02 4.34 5.71
N TYR A 131 -7.42 3.32 4.95
CA TYR A 131 -6.81 1.99 4.98
C TYR A 131 -5.32 2.03 4.63
N PHE A 132 -4.96 2.73 3.55
CA PHE A 132 -3.57 2.81 3.11
C PHE A 132 -2.72 3.69 4.02
N LEU A 133 -3.32 4.68 4.67
CA LEU A 133 -2.62 5.54 5.62
C LEU A 133 -2.10 4.74 6.82
N TYR A 134 -2.94 3.93 7.46
CA TYR A 134 -2.48 3.13 8.61
C TYR A 134 -1.50 2.04 8.17
N MET A 135 -1.71 1.42 6.99
CA MET A 135 -0.79 0.42 6.44
C MET A 135 0.61 1.01 6.19
N ALA A 136 0.68 2.19 5.58
CA ALA A 136 1.94 2.92 5.38
C ALA A 136 2.60 3.30 6.71
N GLY A 137 1.81 3.69 7.72
CA GLY A 137 2.27 4.00 9.07
C GLY A 137 2.90 2.78 9.77
N ILE A 138 2.21 1.64 9.79
CA ILE A 138 2.72 0.41 10.39
C ILE A 138 3.99 -0.05 9.66
N PHE A 139 3.96 -0.09 8.32
CA PHE A 139 5.12 -0.47 7.51
C PHE A 139 6.35 0.41 7.82
N SER A 140 6.18 1.73 7.87
CA SER A 140 7.27 2.65 8.13
C SER A 140 7.80 2.57 9.57
N ALA A 141 6.93 2.37 10.56
CA ALA A 141 7.35 2.15 11.95
C ALA A 141 8.18 0.86 12.10
N LEU A 142 7.72 -0.25 11.50
CA LEU A 142 8.44 -1.52 11.49
C LEU A 142 9.78 -1.39 10.76
N TYR A 143 9.79 -0.74 9.60
CA TYR A 143 11.01 -0.50 8.83
C TYR A 143 12.05 0.27 9.66
N LEU A 144 11.67 1.37 10.30
CA LEU A 144 12.58 2.19 11.11
C LEU A 144 13.10 1.44 12.34
N LEU A 145 12.26 0.62 12.98
CA LEU A 145 12.67 -0.24 14.08
C LEU A 145 13.73 -1.25 13.64
N ILE A 146 13.45 -2.02 12.58
CA ILE A 146 14.36 -3.06 12.07
C ILE A 146 15.66 -2.42 11.56
N TYR A 147 15.56 -1.31 10.83
CA TYR A 147 16.72 -0.59 10.32
C TYR A 147 17.60 -0.03 11.45
N GLY A 148 16.98 0.57 12.47
CA GLY A 148 17.68 1.09 13.64
C GLY A 148 18.41 0.00 14.42
N LEU A 149 17.76 -1.15 14.63
CA LEU A 149 18.37 -2.33 15.25
C LEU A 149 19.52 -2.89 14.43
N TYR A 150 19.35 -2.98 13.10
CA TYR A 150 20.39 -3.45 12.18
C TYR A 150 21.64 -2.56 12.19
N LYS A 151 21.44 -1.24 12.21
CA LYS A 151 22.51 -0.25 12.28
C LYS A 151 23.10 -0.08 13.68
N LYS A 152 22.57 -0.77 14.70
CA LYS A 152 22.93 -0.62 16.11
C LYS A 152 22.87 0.84 16.57
N GLU A 153 21.84 1.56 16.12
CA GLU A 153 21.63 2.93 16.57
C GLU A 153 21.20 2.95 18.05
N ASN A 154 21.52 4.03 18.75
CA ASN A 154 21.04 4.23 20.12
C ASN A 154 19.50 4.24 20.15
N ALA A 155 18.91 3.61 21.17
CA ALA A 155 17.46 3.55 21.34
C ALA A 155 16.80 4.94 21.29
N ARG A 156 17.46 5.97 21.84
CA ARG A 156 17.01 7.37 21.80
C ARG A 156 16.87 7.90 20.37
N THR A 157 17.76 7.53 19.45
CA THR A 157 17.71 7.95 18.04
C THR A 157 16.56 7.28 17.32
N ILE A 158 16.33 5.99 17.59
CA ILE A 158 15.22 5.22 17.01
C ILE A 158 13.88 5.81 17.47
N VAL A 159 13.72 6.04 18.79
CA VAL A 159 12.52 6.67 19.37
C VAL A 159 12.29 8.06 18.78
N ARG A 160 13.35 8.86 18.60
CA ARG A 160 13.24 10.19 17.96
C ARG A 160 12.71 10.09 16.53
N LYS A 161 13.23 9.17 15.71
CA LYS A 161 12.74 8.94 14.33
C LYS A 161 11.27 8.51 14.31
N LEU A 162 10.87 7.63 15.23
CA LEU A 162 9.46 7.21 15.38
C LEU A 162 8.55 8.38 15.80
N LEU A 163 9.02 9.28 16.67
CA LEU A 163 8.27 10.48 17.05
C LEU A 163 8.11 11.45 15.86
N HIS A 164 9.15 11.62 15.03
CA HIS A 164 9.03 12.41 13.80
C HIS A 164 8.01 11.80 12.83
N LEU A 165 8.04 10.48 12.65
CA LEU A 165 7.06 9.76 11.84
C LEU A 165 5.63 9.93 12.40
N LEU A 166 5.45 9.82 13.72
CA LEU A 166 4.16 10.01 14.37
C LEU A 166 3.64 11.44 14.20
N ARG A 167 4.51 12.44 14.33
CA ARG A 167 4.18 13.85 14.05
C ARG A 167 3.75 14.02 12.59
N ALA A 168 4.49 13.46 11.64
CA ALA A 168 4.14 13.52 10.21
C ALA A 168 2.77 12.87 9.96
N GLY A 169 2.50 11.70 10.56
CA GLY A 169 1.21 11.03 10.48
C GLY A 169 0.05 11.86 11.04
N LEU A 170 0.21 12.46 12.22
CA LEU A 170 -0.82 13.33 12.81
C LEU A 170 -1.07 14.57 11.94
N LEU A 171 -0.01 15.19 11.41
CA LEU A 171 -0.15 16.32 10.50
C LEU A 171 -0.87 15.92 9.20
N THR A 172 -0.58 14.75 8.64
CA THR A 172 -1.31 14.22 7.49
C THR A 172 -2.80 14.05 7.80
N VAL A 173 -3.16 13.50 8.96
CA VAL A 173 -4.58 13.34 9.35
C VAL A 173 -5.27 14.69 9.43
N LEU A 174 -4.61 15.72 9.98
CA LEU A 174 -5.18 17.07 10.06
C LEU A 174 -5.34 17.71 8.68
N LEU A 175 -4.33 17.61 7.81
CA LEU A 175 -4.37 18.18 6.45
C LEU A 175 -5.40 17.50 5.56
N CYS A 176 -5.61 16.19 5.74
CA CYS A 176 -6.53 15.38 4.94
C CYS A 176 -7.84 15.07 5.67
N ALA A 177 -8.13 15.77 6.77
CA ALA A 177 -9.34 15.59 7.56
C ALA A 177 -10.62 15.74 6.74
N PHE A 178 -10.61 16.64 5.75
CA PHE A 178 -11.75 16.87 4.86
C PHE A 178 -12.16 15.63 4.03
N SER A 179 -11.23 14.72 3.75
CA SER A 179 -11.48 13.46 3.03
C SER A 179 -11.65 12.28 4.00
N LEU A 180 -10.86 12.25 5.08
CA LEU A 180 -10.89 11.16 6.06
C LEU A 180 -12.16 11.16 6.91
N LEU A 181 -12.65 12.33 7.35
CA LEU A 181 -13.84 12.42 8.21
C LEU A 181 -15.12 11.90 7.52
N PRO A 182 -15.43 12.28 6.26
CA PRO A 182 -16.55 11.68 5.53
C PRO A 182 -16.41 10.16 5.38
N ASN A 183 -15.21 9.66 5.08
CA ASN A 183 -14.95 8.23 4.95
C ASN A 183 -15.14 7.45 6.26
N LEU A 184 -14.83 8.07 7.41
CA LEU A 184 -15.10 7.49 8.72
C LEU A 184 -16.59 7.54 9.07
N TYR A 185 -17.28 8.62 8.71
CA TYR A 185 -18.72 8.73 8.91
C TYR A 185 -19.50 7.68 8.11
N THR A 186 -19.16 7.47 6.84
CA THR A 186 -19.78 6.41 6.02
C THR A 186 -19.46 5.01 6.54
N PHE A 187 -18.24 4.78 7.05
CA PHE A 187 -17.86 3.50 7.63
C PHE A 187 -18.64 3.17 8.92
N THR A 188 -18.77 4.14 9.83
CA THR A 188 -19.51 3.97 11.09
C THR A 188 -21.01 3.76 10.90
N GLN A 189 -21.58 4.32 9.83
CA GLN A 189 -22.98 4.12 9.45
C GLN A 189 -23.21 2.84 8.62
N SER A 190 -22.15 2.08 8.28
CA SER A 190 -22.30 0.87 7.48
C SER A 190 -22.77 -0.31 8.33
N THR A 191 -23.79 -1.03 7.86
CA THR A 191 -24.32 -2.25 8.49
C THR A 191 -23.30 -3.40 8.57
N ARG A 192 -22.16 -3.28 7.86
CA ARG A 192 -21.05 -4.23 7.91
C ARG A 192 -20.13 -3.99 9.12
N SER A 193 -19.99 -2.76 9.61
CA SER A 193 -19.12 -2.44 10.75
C SER A 193 -19.75 -2.83 12.09
N THR A 194 -21.09 -2.79 12.18
CA THR A 194 -21.85 -3.17 13.37
C THR A 194 -21.67 -4.65 13.73
N ASN A 195 -21.53 -5.55 12.74
CA ASN A 195 -21.36 -6.98 12.97
C ASN A 195 -19.96 -7.41 13.43
N ILE A 196 -18.94 -6.54 13.28
CA ILE A 196 -17.56 -6.83 13.71
C ILE A 196 -17.37 -6.49 15.19
N SER A 197 -18.16 -5.54 15.71
CA SER A 197 -18.06 -5.09 17.10
C SER A 197 -18.56 -6.09 18.14
N SER A 198 -19.32 -7.12 17.75
CA SER A 198 -19.97 -8.04 18.69
C SER A 198 -19.16 -9.29 19.04
N ASN A 199 -18.09 -9.62 18.32
CA ASN A 199 -17.31 -10.86 18.55
C ASN A 199 -15.80 -10.62 18.39
N VAL A 200 -15.22 -9.71 19.17
CA VAL A 200 -13.75 -9.56 19.28
C VAL A 200 -13.20 -10.56 20.31
N ALA A 201 -13.58 -11.83 20.19
CA ALA A 201 -12.76 -12.91 20.71
C ALA A 201 -11.72 -13.18 19.63
N VAL A 202 -10.62 -12.44 19.67
CA VAL A 202 -9.46 -12.67 18.79
C VAL A 202 -8.87 -14.02 19.18
N ASN A 203 -9.33 -15.08 18.53
CA ASN A 203 -8.61 -16.35 18.56
C ASN A 203 -7.28 -16.10 17.85
N PHE A 204 -6.22 -15.90 18.64
CA PHE A 204 -4.84 -15.76 18.17
C PHE A 204 -4.29 -17.03 17.49
N LEU A 205 -5.06 -18.13 17.49
CA LEU A 205 -4.72 -19.38 16.84
C LEU A 205 -5.27 -19.38 15.41
N TYR A 206 -4.38 -19.09 14.46
CA TYR A 206 -4.67 -19.22 13.04
C TYR A 206 -4.80 -20.70 12.69
N ASP A 207 -5.97 -21.13 12.20
CA ASP A 207 -6.17 -22.54 11.81
C ASP A 207 -5.18 -22.92 10.70
N ILE A 208 -4.69 -24.16 10.75
CA ILE A 208 -3.76 -24.75 9.77
C ILE A 208 -4.38 -24.69 8.38
N LYS A 209 -5.70 -24.86 8.26
CA LYS A 209 -6.41 -24.77 6.98
C LYS A 209 -6.31 -23.36 6.37
N TYR A 210 -6.38 -22.31 7.18
CA TYR A 210 -6.20 -20.92 6.72
C TYR A 210 -4.74 -20.68 6.31
N LEU A 211 -3.77 -21.18 7.08
CA LEU A 211 -2.33 -21.06 6.78
C LEU A 211 -1.96 -21.73 5.44
N ILE A 212 -2.50 -22.92 5.17
CA ILE A 212 -2.31 -23.63 3.90
C ILE A 212 -2.94 -22.85 2.75
N THR A 213 -4.14 -22.32 2.95
CA THR A 213 -4.84 -21.54 1.92
C THR A 213 -4.02 -20.31 1.52
N ASP A 214 -3.49 -19.56 2.48
CA ASP A 214 -2.69 -18.37 2.21
C ASP A 214 -1.35 -18.68 1.55
N SER A 215 -0.70 -19.75 2.01
CA SER A 215 0.57 -20.22 1.45
C SER A 215 0.40 -20.73 0.01
N ALA A 216 -0.70 -21.41 -0.29
CA ALA A 216 -1.01 -21.86 -1.65
C ALA A 216 -1.31 -20.68 -2.59
N ARG A 217 -2.01 -19.65 -2.08
CA ARG A 217 -2.32 -18.46 -2.88
C ARG A 217 -1.07 -17.69 -3.29
N LEU A 218 -0.03 -17.63 -2.44
CA LEU A 218 1.27 -17.02 -2.77
C LEU A 218 1.85 -17.54 -4.09
N LEU A 219 1.67 -18.83 -4.37
CA LEU A 219 2.18 -19.50 -5.56
C LEU A 219 1.23 -19.34 -6.75
N SER A 220 -0.03 -19.71 -6.55
CA SER A 220 -1.08 -19.54 -7.55
C SER A 220 -2.42 -19.82 -6.91
N SER A 221 -3.39 -18.96 -7.18
CA SER A 221 -4.76 -19.19 -6.74
C SER A 221 -5.39 -20.41 -7.47
N ASN A 222 -4.88 -20.80 -8.66
CA ASN A 222 -5.33 -22.01 -9.37
C ASN A 222 -4.94 -23.31 -8.67
N LEU A 223 -3.94 -23.32 -7.77
CA LEU A 223 -3.63 -24.49 -6.94
C LEU A 223 -4.80 -24.86 -6.01
N LEU A 224 -5.63 -23.88 -5.66
CA LEU A 224 -6.86 -24.06 -4.89
C LEU A 224 -8.09 -24.35 -5.76
N ARG A 225 -7.88 -24.72 -7.04
CA ARG A 225 -8.91 -25.17 -7.99
C ARG A 225 -10.03 -24.16 -8.24
N ILE A 226 -9.69 -22.87 -8.26
CA ILE A 226 -10.63 -21.79 -8.60
C ILE A 226 -11.21 -22.03 -10.00
N GLY A 227 -12.54 -21.92 -10.11
CA GLY A 227 -13.28 -22.06 -11.35
C GLY A 227 -13.94 -23.43 -11.56
N ASN A 228 -13.51 -24.46 -10.84
CA ASN A 228 -14.16 -25.78 -10.86
C ASN A 228 -14.68 -26.19 -9.48
N ASP A 229 -13.88 -26.09 -8.40
CA ASP A 229 -14.30 -26.37 -7.01
C ASP A 229 -13.26 -25.80 -6.02
N TYR A 230 -13.55 -24.66 -5.39
CA TYR A 230 -12.59 -24.00 -4.50
C TYR A 230 -12.39 -24.77 -3.19
N THR A 231 -11.14 -25.15 -2.88
CA THR A 231 -10.80 -25.97 -1.69
C THR A 231 -10.24 -25.18 -0.51
N GLY A 232 -10.13 -23.85 -0.62
CA GLY A 232 -9.58 -23.00 0.44
C GLY A 232 -10.52 -22.80 1.63
N ALA A 233 -9.98 -22.21 2.70
CA ALA A 233 -10.70 -22.05 3.95
C ALA A 233 -11.70 -20.86 3.99
N TYR A 234 -11.58 -19.90 3.07
CA TYR A 234 -12.44 -18.72 2.97
C TYR A 234 -13.41 -18.81 1.78
N ASN A 235 -14.40 -17.91 1.69
CA ASN A 235 -14.93 -17.58 0.38
C ASN A 235 -13.80 -17.02 -0.50
N TYR A 236 -13.80 -17.33 -1.79
CA TYR A 236 -12.73 -16.92 -2.71
C TYR A 236 -12.38 -15.41 -2.63
N TYR A 237 -13.41 -14.58 -2.43
CA TYR A 237 -13.32 -13.12 -2.27
C TYR A 237 -12.96 -12.64 -0.86
N GLU A 238 -13.14 -13.49 0.15
CA GLU A 238 -12.90 -13.15 1.56
C GLU A 238 -11.50 -13.57 2.04
N GLY A 239 -10.87 -14.52 1.35
CA GLY A 239 -9.53 -14.95 1.72
C GLY A 239 -8.47 -13.92 1.33
N THR A 240 -7.37 -13.94 2.07
CA THR A 240 -6.15 -13.19 1.80
C THR A 240 -5.59 -13.54 0.41
N ILE A 241 -5.59 -12.58 -0.51
CA ILE A 241 -5.07 -12.78 -1.87
C ILE A 241 -3.61 -12.35 -1.89
N LEU A 242 -2.75 -13.27 -1.50
CA LEU A 242 -1.31 -13.09 -1.56
C LEU A 242 -0.86 -13.66 -2.91
N TRP A 243 -0.33 -12.84 -3.83
CA TRP A 243 0.29 -13.36 -5.05
C TRP A 243 1.72 -12.83 -5.14
N CYS A 244 2.68 -13.75 -5.17
CA CYS A 244 4.08 -13.47 -5.35
C CYS A 244 4.43 -13.94 -6.77
N SER A 245 5.04 -13.08 -7.59
CA SER A 245 5.46 -13.50 -8.93
C SER A 245 6.40 -14.72 -8.82
N LEU A 246 6.34 -15.66 -9.76
CA LEU A 246 7.28 -16.79 -9.77
C LEU A 246 8.73 -16.29 -9.75
N LEU A 247 8.97 -15.13 -10.37
CA LEU A 247 10.26 -14.44 -10.42
C LEU A 247 10.77 -14.02 -9.03
N SER A 248 9.90 -13.56 -8.13
CA SER A 248 10.27 -13.22 -6.75
C SER A 248 10.59 -14.45 -5.90
N ILE A 249 9.93 -15.59 -6.16
CA ILE A 249 10.29 -16.88 -5.53
C ILE A 249 11.64 -17.38 -6.07
N MET A 250 11.88 -17.29 -7.38
CA MET A 250 13.17 -17.62 -7.98
C MET A 250 14.29 -16.70 -7.49
N MET A 251 14.01 -15.42 -7.24
CA MET A 251 14.94 -14.48 -6.60
C MET A 251 15.21 -14.84 -5.13
N LEU A 252 14.21 -15.26 -4.36
CA LEU A 252 14.38 -15.71 -2.98
C LEU A 252 15.23 -16.99 -2.92
N ILE A 253 14.93 -17.97 -3.77
CA ILE A 253 15.70 -19.21 -3.92
C ILE A 253 17.14 -18.89 -4.33
N SER A 254 17.33 -18.11 -5.40
CA SER A 254 18.68 -17.73 -5.81
C SER A 254 19.42 -16.96 -4.71
N CYS A 255 18.75 -16.11 -3.93
CA CYS A 255 19.34 -15.46 -2.74
C CYS A 255 19.70 -16.45 -1.62
N LEU A 256 18.90 -17.48 -1.35
CA LEU A 256 19.20 -18.54 -0.38
C LEU A 256 20.34 -19.47 -0.82
N PHE A 257 20.57 -19.62 -2.13
CA PHE A 257 21.64 -20.45 -2.70
C PHE A 257 22.88 -19.67 -3.18
N PHE A 258 22.84 -18.32 -3.26
CA PHE A 258 23.99 -17.50 -3.66
C PHE A 258 25.08 -17.44 -2.58
N ARG A 259 26.29 -17.96 -2.83
CA ARG A 259 27.46 -17.87 -1.93
C ARG A 259 27.92 -16.41 -1.70
N GLY A 260 27.20 -15.65 -0.90
CA GLY A 260 27.52 -14.28 -0.52
C GLY A 260 27.17 -13.98 0.94
N ASN A 261 27.89 -13.01 1.54
CA ASN A 261 27.82 -12.66 2.97
C ASN A 261 26.37 -12.59 3.51
N HIS A 262 26.09 -13.37 4.56
CA HIS A 262 24.77 -13.51 5.22
C HIS A 262 24.07 -12.17 5.53
N LYS A 263 24.83 -11.11 5.82
CA LYS A 263 24.30 -9.77 6.14
C LYS A 263 23.63 -9.06 4.95
N LYS A 264 24.07 -9.33 3.71
CA LYS A 264 23.46 -8.73 2.50
C LYS A 264 22.19 -9.46 2.06
N ARG A 265 22.05 -10.76 2.38
CA ARG A 265 20.86 -11.57 2.07
C ARG A 265 19.62 -11.09 2.82
N ILE A 266 19.75 -10.74 4.10
CA ILE A 266 18.61 -10.33 4.95
C ILE A 266 18.01 -9.00 4.49
N ILE A 267 18.85 -8.04 4.06
CA ILE A 267 18.41 -6.73 3.58
C ILE A 267 17.60 -6.84 2.28
N PHE A 268 17.98 -7.75 1.39
CA PHE A 268 17.28 -7.93 0.11
C PHE A 268 15.94 -8.64 0.29
N CYS A 269 15.82 -9.60 1.21
CA CYS A 269 14.55 -10.28 1.52
C CYS A 269 13.50 -9.37 2.18
N TYR A 270 13.92 -8.30 2.88
CA TYR A 270 13.00 -7.32 3.48
C TYR A 270 12.59 -6.19 2.52
N ALA A 271 13.28 -6.06 1.38
CA ALA A 271 13.02 -5.03 0.37
C ALA A 271 12.11 -5.53 -0.79
N LEU A 272 11.84 -6.84 -0.82
CA LEU A 272 10.91 -7.54 -1.71
C LEU A 272 9.56 -7.71 -1.00
#